data_AF-S9UER4-F1
#
_entry.id   AF-S9UER4-F1
#
_cell.length_a   1.000
_cell.length_b   1.000
_cell.length_c   1.000
_cell.angle_alpha   90.00
_cell.angle_beta   90.00
_cell.angle_gamma   90.00
#
_symmetry.space_group_name_H-M   'P 1'
#
loop_
_entity.id
_entity.type
_entity.pdbx_description
1 polymer ?
#
loop_
_entity_poly.entity_id
_entity_poly.type
_entity_poly.pdbx_seq_one_letter_code
_entity_poly.pdbx_strand_id
1 'polypeptide(L)'
;MILFPGECSGADACQRLTKILDDDSANDTEKSKAHRILSIIDDGAVNDKTLEGPATMWWSNKPLVRDADLTKYVGRNEKTKITVKLTSEGAGAPPREPAVDAKTQAALMSHYYRKQEEMKKVIEDEDISYSNSEWANPRGLKKQLMDMDGIKYRPS
;
A
#
# COMPACT_ATOMS: atom_id res chain seq x y z
N MET A 1 26.03 8.34 -11.92
CA MET A 1 27.26 7.90 -12.59
C MET A 1 27.36 6.40 -12.40
N ILE A 2 26.90 5.60 -13.38
CA ILE A 2 27.09 4.15 -13.33
C ILE A 2 28.56 3.92 -13.64
N LEU A 3 29.35 3.67 -12.60
CA LEU A 3 30.80 3.64 -12.71
C LEU A 3 31.28 2.48 -13.60
N PHE A 4 30.54 1.36 -13.69
CA PHE A 4 30.92 0.18 -14.49
C PHE A 4 29.70 -0.64 -14.94
N PRO A 5 29.02 -0.26 -16.04
CA PRO A 5 27.76 -0.90 -16.46
C PRO A 5 27.89 -2.40 -16.76
N GLY A 6 29.02 -2.87 -17.31
CA GLY A 6 29.22 -4.30 -17.59
C GLY A 6 29.43 -5.17 -16.35
N GLU A 7 29.96 -4.60 -15.27
CA GLU A 7 30.18 -5.34 -14.02
C GLU A 7 28.90 -5.42 -13.19
N CYS A 8 28.12 -4.34 -13.20
CA CYS A 8 26.88 -4.23 -12.44
C CYS A 8 25.66 -4.83 -13.17
N SER A 9 25.79 -5.25 -14.43
CA SER A 9 24.71 -5.88 -15.19
C SER A 9 24.59 -7.37 -14.91
N GLY A 10 23.35 -7.88 -14.90
CA GLY A 10 23.05 -9.30 -14.72
C GLY A 10 22.57 -9.63 -13.31
N ALA A 11 21.75 -10.68 -13.18
CA ALA A 11 21.25 -11.17 -11.89
C ALA A 11 22.36 -11.80 -11.02
N ASP A 12 23.48 -12.16 -11.63
CA ASP A 12 24.65 -12.79 -11.02
C ASP A 12 25.75 -11.78 -10.64
N ALA A 13 25.54 -10.48 -10.86
CA ALA A 13 26.56 -9.44 -10.67
C ALA A 13 27.18 -9.48 -9.26
N CYS A 14 26.36 -9.56 -8.20
CA CYS A 14 26.87 -9.68 -6.83
C CYS A 14 27.71 -10.95 -6.64
N GLN A 15 27.23 -12.10 -7.14
CA GLN A 15 27.94 -13.38 -7.01
C GLN A 15 29.28 -13.37 -7.76
N ARG A 16 29.35 -12.75 -8.94
CA ARG A 16 30.60 -12.60 -9.70
C ARG A 16 31.60 -11.71 -8.95
N LEU A 17 31.13 -10.58 -8.41
CA LEU A 17 31.98 -9.64 -7.67
C LEU A 17 32.50 -10.23 -6.36
N THR A 18 31.67 -11.00 -5.65
CA THR A 18 32.11 -11.74 -4.45
C THR A 18 33.17 -12.78 -4.79
N LYS A 19 33.00 -13.54 -5.88
CA LYS A 19 34.03 -14.49 -6.34
C LYS A 19 35.37 -13.84 -6.65
N ILE A 20 35.37 -12.63 -7.22
CA ILE A 20 36.59 -11.86 -7.48
C ILE A 20 37.27 -11.43 -6.17
N LEU A 21 36.48 -11.14 -5.13
CA LEU A 21 37.00 -10.77 -3.82
C LEU A 21 37.61 -11.98 -3.09
N ASP A 22 37.00 -13.15 -3.24
CA ASP A 22 37.43 -14.42 -2.63
C ASP A 22 38.64 -15.07 -3.33
N ASP A 23 38.95 -14.69 -4.57
CA ASP A 23 40.10 -15.22 -5.32
C ASP A 23 41.42 -14.58 -4.86
N ASP A 24 42.26 -15.35 -4.18
CA ASP A 24 43.58 -14.91 -3.70
C ASP A 24 44.57 -14.55 -4.82
N SER A 25 44.35 -15.00 -6.06
CA SER A 25 45.22 -14.72 -7.20
C SER A 25 44.86 -13.42 -7.95
N ALA A 26 43.71 -12.83 -7.65
CA ALA A 26 43.23 -11.63 -8.33
C ALA A 26 44.04 -10.38 -7.97
N ASN A 27 44.11 -9.44 -8.92
CA ASN A 27 44.89 -8.22 -8.78
C ASN A 27 44.26 -7.28 -7.73
N ASP A 28 45.08 -6.60 -6.92
CA ASP A 28 44.59 -5.76 -5.81
C ASP A 28 43.65 -4.63 -6.29
N THR A 29 43.90 -4.12 -7.49
CA THR A 29 43.05 -3.14 -8.16
C THR A 29 41.64 -3.68 -8.47
N GLU A 30 41.54 -4.94 -8.90
CA GLU A 30 40.27 -5.60 -9.21
C GLU A 30 39.48 -5.91 -7.94
N LYS A 31 40.16 -6.34 -6.88
CA LYS A 31 39.57 -6.53 -5.55
C LYS A 31 39.01 -5.22 -4.99
N SER A 32 39.78 -4.13 -5.07
CA SER A 32 39.36 -2.81 -4.60
C SER A 32 38.15 -2.27 -5.38
N LYS A 33 38.10 -2.54 -6.69
CA LYS A 33 36.97 -2.21 -7.57
C LYS A 33 35.73 -3.02 -7.17
N ALA A 34 35.86 -4.34 -7.01
CA ALA A 34 34.76 -5.22 -6.63
C ALA A 34 34.18 -4.84 -5.27
N HIS A 35 35.03 -4.58 -4.27
CA HIS A 35 34.61 -4.12 -2.94
C HIS A 35 33.83 -2.80 -3.01
N ARG A 36 34.31 -1.81 -3.76
CA ARG A 36 33.59 -0.53 -3.93
C ARG A 36 32.24 -0.72 -4.60
N ILE A 37 32.17 -1.53 -5.65
CA ILE A 37 30.91 -1.79 -6.36
C ILE A 37 29.92 -2.50 -5.42
N LEU A 38 30.37 -3.55 -4.71
CA LEU A 38 29.54 -4.29 -3.76
C LEU A 38 29.03 -3.40 -2.62
N SER A 39 29.84 -2.45 -2.13
CA SER A 39 29.40 -1.49 -1.11
C SER A 39 28.32 -0.50 -1.57
N ILE A 40 28.18 -0.31 -2.89
CA ILE A 40 27.20 0.59 -3.50
C ILE A 40 25.93 -0.18 -3.93
N ILE A 41 26.07 -1.44 -4.33
CA ILE A 41 24.95 -2.30 -4.67
C ILE A 41 24.27 -2.74 -3.36
N ASP A 42 23.17 -2.07 -3.02
CA ASP A 42 22.35 -2.35 -1.83
C ASP A 42 21.69 -3.74 -1.98
N ASP A 43 22.08 -4.71 -1.15
CA ASP A 43 21.75 -6.16 -1.16
C ASP A 43 20.25 -6.49 -0.94
N GLY A 44 19.34 -5.52 -1.04
CA GLY A 44 17.90 -5.69 -0.81
C GLY A 44 17.02 -5.68 -2.07
N ALA A 45 17.58 -5.40 -3.25
CA ALA A 45 16.80 -5.32 -4.49
C ALA A 45 16.54 -6.70 -5.10
N VAL A 46 15.42 -7.31 -4.72
CA VAL A 46 14.93 -8.56 -5.36
C VAL A 46 14.43 -8.21 -6.76
N ASN A 47 15.19 -8.62 -7.79
CA ASN A 47 14.96 -8.29 -9.20
C ASN A 47 13.90 -9.18 -9.88
N ASP A 48 12.74 -9.39 -9.25
CA ASP A 48 11.65 -10.20 -9.84
C ASP A 48 11.06 -9.59 -11.13
N LYS A 49 11.37 -8.32 -11.43
CA LYS A 49 10.88 -7.60 -12.61
C LYS A 49 11.98 -6.79 -13.28
N THR A 50 12.95 -7.48 -13.86
CA THR A 50 13.96 -6.84 -14.70
C THR A 50 13.31 -6.39 -16.01
N LEU A 51 13.39 -5.09 -16.32
CA LEU A 51 12.95 -4.55 -17.61
C LEU A 51 14.06 -4.79 -18.65
N GLU A 52 13.71 -5.38 -19.77
CA GLU A 52 14.62 -5.57 -20.91
C GLU A 52 14.42 -4.45 -21.94
N GLY A 53 15.51 -3.89 -22.46
CA GLY A 53 15.48 -2.85 -23.50
C GLY A 53 15.49 -1.40 -22.98
N PRO A 54 15.14 -0.42 -23.82
CA PRO A 54 15.17 0.98 -23.43
C PRO A 54 14.09 1.28 -22.39
N ALA A 55 14.52 1.89 -21.28
CA ALA A 55 13.65 2.25 -20.16
C ALA A 55 13.61 3.75 -19.93
N THR A 56 12.47 4.22 -19.41
CA THR A 56 12.27 5.59 -18.93
C THR A 56 12.25 5.59 -17.41
N MET A 57 12.98 6.53 -16.83
CA MET A 57 13.04 6.75 -15.39
C MET A 57 11.98 7.78 -14.96
N TRP A 58 11.28 7.51 -13.86
CA TRP A 58 10.23 8.37 -13.34
C TRP A 58 10.52 8.78 -11.90
N TRP A 59 10.48 10.08 -11.66
CA TRP A 59 10.64 10.66 -10.33
C TRP A 59 9.54 11.68 -10.08
N SER A 60 8.79 11.52 -8.98
CA SER A 60 7.65 12.38 -8.62
C SER A 60 6.64 12.59 -9.79
N ASN A 61 6.26 11.50 -10.48
CA ASN A 61 5.38 11.51 -11.66
C ASN A 61 5.89 12.34 -12.85
N LYS A 62 7.16 12.72 -12.87
CA LYS A 62 7.81 13.36 -14.01
C LYS A 62 8.82 12.39 -14.64
N PRO A 63 8.82 12.24 -15.97
CA PRO A 63 9.84 11.47 -16.64
C PRO A 63 11.18 12.22 -16.55
N LEU A 64 12.24 11.50 -16.20
CA LEU A 64 13.61 12.00 -16.22
C LEU A 64 14.13 11.86 -17.66
N VAL A 65 14.14 12.98 -18.38
CA VAL A 65 14.69 13.07 -19.74
C VAL A 65 16.21 12.90 -19.68
N ARG A 66 16.77 12.08 -20.58
CA ARG A 66 18.22 11.80 -20.65
C ARG A 66 19.08 13.06 -20.86
N ASP A 67 18.56 14.02 -21.62
CA ASP A 67 19.26 15.27 -21.96
C ASP A 67 19.11 16.37 -20.91
N ALA A 68 18.38 16.12 -19.82
CA ALA A 68 18.12 17.11 -18.77
C ALA A 68 18.96 16.83 -17.53
N ASP A 69 19.59 17.88 -16.99
CA ASP A 69 20.32 17.78 -15.73
C ASP A 69 19.40 17.40 -14.56
N LEU A 70 19.91 16.54 -13.67
CA LEU A 70 19.22 16.15 -12.44
C LEU A 70 18.93 17.35 -11.53
N THR A 71 19.71 18.43 -11.64
CA THR A 71 19.50 19.70 -10.92
C THR A 71 18.14 20.32 -11.23
N LYS A 72 17.59 20.10 -12.43
CA LYS A 72 16.25 20.55 -12.81
C LYS A 72 15.16 19.88 -11.98
N TYR A 73 15.41 18.65 -11.53
CA TYR A 73 14.44 17.84 -10.79
C TYR A 73 14.68 17.96 -9.28
N VAL A 74 15.91 17.70 -8.84
CA VAL A 74 16.29 17.58 -7.42
C VAL A 74 16.76 18.91 -6.81
N GLY A 75 17.15 19.88 -7.63
CA GLY A 75 17.73 21.15 -7.19
C GLY A 75 19.23 21.05 -6.89
N ARG A 76 19.74 21.99 -6.09
CA ARG A 76 21.17 22.16 -5.77
C ARG A 76 21.54 21.55 -4.41
N ASN A 77 21.12 20.31 -4.17
CA ASN A 77 21.41 19.60 -2.93
C ASN A 77 22.45 18.50 -3.16
N GLU A 78 23.51 18.47 -2.36
CA GLU A 78 24.66 17.59 -2.54
C GLU A 78 24.50 16.22 -1.87
N LYS A 79 23.55 16.08 -0.94
CA LYS A 79 23.24 14.81 -0.27
C LYS A 79 21.78 14.43 -0.49
N THR A 80 21.44 13.96 -1.69
CA THR A 80 20.08 13.49 -1.98
C THR A 80 20.08 12.07 -2.50
N LYS A 81 19.38 11.17 -1.79
CA LYS A 81 18.99 9.84 -2.27
C LYS A 81 17.62 9.98 -2.91
N ILE A 82 17.50 9.63 -4.19
CA ILE A 82 16.22 9.59 -4.90
C ILE A 82 15.81 8.16 -5.20
N THR A 83 14.54 7.86 -5.00
CA THR A 83 13.93 6.60 -5.44
C THR A 83 13.20 6.86 -6.75
N VAL A 84 13.52 6.07 -7.77
CA VAL A 84 13.02 6.24 -9.14
C VAL A 84 12.30 4.97 -9.56
N LYS A 85 11.19 5.12 -10.28
CA LYS A 85 10.49 3.99 -10.90
C LYS A 85 10.91 3.85 -12.36
N LEU A 86 11.14 2.62 -12.80
CA LEU A 86 11.48 2.31 -14.19
C LEU A 86 10.24 1.80 -14.93
N THR A 87 10.05 2.25 -16.17
CA THR A 87 9.03 1.74 -17.09
C THR A 87 9.65 1.50 -18.46
N SER A 88 9.02 0.69 -19.32
CA SER A 88 9.40 0.60 -20.72
C SER A 88 9.26 1.95 -21.43
N GLU A 89 10.07 2.19 -22.45
CA GLU A 89 9.98 3.38 -23.29
C GLU A 89 8.61 3.45 -24.00
N GLY A 90 7.93 4.60 -23.92
CA GLY A 90 6.57 4.78 -24.44
C GLY A 90 5.44 4.36 -23.50
N ALA A 91 5.73 3.69 -22.37
CA ALA A 91 4.73 3.46 -21.34
C ALA A 91 4.37 4.76 -20.61
N GLY A 92 3.09 4.89 -20.22
CA GLY A 92 2.60 6.02 -19.44
C GLY A 92 3.23 6.11 -18.04
N ALA A 93 2.87 7.17 -17.31
CA ALA A 93 3.37 7.38 -15.96
C ALA A 93 3.10 6.15 -15.07
N PRO A 94 4.08 5.68 -14.27
CA PRO A 94 3.90 4.52 -13.43
C PRO A 94 2.79 4.79 -12.42
N PRO A 95 1.92 3.80 -12.16
CA PRO A 95 0.82 3.97 -11.24
C PRO A 95 1.36 4.30 -9.84
N ARG A 96 0.65 5.21 -9.17
CA ARG A 96 0.92 5.52 -7.78
C ARG A 96 0.57 4.28 -6.96
N GLU A 97 1.48 3.86 -6.07
CA GLU A 97 1.15 2.78 -5.15
C GLU A 97 -0.02 3.19 -4.28
N PRO A 98 -0.98 2.29 -4.03
CA PRO A 98 -2.06 2.56 -3.09
C PRO A 98 -1.43 2.84 -1.72
N ALA A 99 -1.91 3.90 -1.05
CA ALA A 99 -1.38 4.30 0.25
C ALA A 99 -1.61 3.26 1.35
N VAL A 100 -2.44 2.26 1.08
CA VAL A 100 -2.91 1.24 2.02
C VAL A 100 -2.73 -0.11 1.36
N ASP A 101 -2.15 -1.06 2.10
CA ASP A 101 -2.03 -2.45 1.66
C ASP A 101 -3.42 -3.08 1.42
N ALA A 102 -3.50 -4.02 0.48
CA ALA A 102 -4.76 -4.65 0.07
C ALA A 102 -5.49 -5.32 1.23
N LYS A 103 -4.76 -5.97 2.16
CA LYS A 103 -5.35 -6.60 3.35
C LYS A 103 -5.96 -5.55 4.28
N THR A 104 -5.25 -4.44 4.47
CA THR A 104 -5.68 -3.35 5.34
C THR A 104 -6.91 -2.63 4.75
N GLN A 105 -6.96 -2.48 3.42
CA GLN A 105 -8.12 -1.93 2.72
C GLN A 105 -9.36 -2.82 2.89
N ALA A 106 -9.21 -4.14 2.77
CA ALA A 106 -10.30 -5.09 2.98
C ALA A 106 -10.82 -5.07 4.43
N ALA A 107 -9.93 -5.02 5.42
CA ALA A 107 -10.30 -4.91 6.83
C ALA A 107 -11.04 -3.59 7.14
N LEU A 108 -10.61 -2.49 6.52
CA LEU A 108 -11.27 -1.20 6.67
C LEU A 108 -12.68 -1.23 6.06
N MET A 109 -12.84 -1.80 4.86
CA MET A 109 -14.14 -1.95 4.21
C MET A 109 -15.11 -2.81 5.04
N SER A 110 -14.65 -3.94 5.58
CA SER A 110 -15.50 -4.81 6.41
C SER A 110 -15.93 -4.14 7.71
N HIS A 111 -15.03 -3.38 8.35
CA HIS A 111 -15.36 -2.60 9.54
C HIS A 111 -16.41 -1.52 9.27
N TYR A 112 -16.30 -0.78 8.16
CA TYR A 112 -17.31 0.21 7.79
C TYR A 112 -18.66 -0.41 7.46
N TYR A 113 -18.66 -1.55 6.76
CA TYR A 113 -19.89 -2.29 6.47
C TYR A 113 -20.60 -2.75 7.74
N ARG A 114 -19.86 -3.36 8.68
CA ARG A 114 -20.42 -3.77 9.98
C ARG A 114 -21.01 -2.59 10.75
N LYS A 115 -20.30 -1.45 10.79
CA LYS A 115 -20.81 -0.24 11.45
C LYS A 115 -22.08 0.29 10.79
N GLN A 116 -22.18 0.23 9.46
CA GLN A 116 -23.40 0.65 8.75
C GLN A 116 -24.59 -0.26 9.10
N GLU A 117 -24.38 -1.58 9.17
CA GLU A 117 -25.43 -2.51 9.58
C GLU A 117 -25.85 -2.30 11.04
N GLU A 118 -24.89 -2.09 11.94
CA GLU A 118 -25.17 -1.78 13.35
C GLU A 118 -25.99 -0.49 13.49
N MET A 119 -25.60 0.58 12.78
CA MET A 119 -26.37 1.83 12.77
C MET A 119 -27.78 1.64 12.17
N LYS A 120 -27.91 0.87 11.10
CA LYS A 120 -29.20 0.59 10.48
C LYS A 120 -30.13 -0.15 11.43
N LYS A 121 -29.61 -1.16 12.16
CA LYS A 121 -30.36 -1.89 13.18
C LYS A 121 -30.82 -1.00 14.32
N VAL A 122 -29.96 -0.10 14.82
CA VAL A 122 -30.35 0.85 15.88
C VAL A 122 -31.49 1.75 15.43
N ILE A 123 -31.47 2.24 14.19
CA ILE A 123 -32.56 3.07 13.64
C ILE A 123 -33.86 2.26 13.52
N GLU A 124 -33.80 1.03 12.99
CA GLU A 124 -34.96 0.15 12.88
C GLU A 124 -35.54 -0.22 14.26
N ASP A 125 -34.69 -0.53 15.23
CA ASP A 125 -35.09 -0.86 16.60
C ASP A 125 -35.72 0.35 17.31
N GLU A 126 -35.19 1.56 17.15
CA GLU A 126 -35.77 2.79 17.71
C GLU A 126 -37.18 3.06 17.14
N ASP A 127 -37.39 2.88 15.84
CA ASP A 127 -38.69 3.11 15.18
C ASP A 127 -39.75 2.08 15.63
N ILE A 128 -39.36 0.80 15.69
CA ILE A 128 -40.24 -0.29 16.15
C ILE A 128 -40.54 -0.16 17.65
N SER A 129 -39.55 0.22 18.46
CA SER A 129 -39.69 0.41 19.91
C SER A 129 -40.59 1.60 20.23
N TYR A 130 -40.46 2.72 19.52
CA TYR A 130 -41.29 3.90 19.72
C TYR A 130 -42.77 3.60 19.48
N SER A 131 -43.09 2.93 18.35
CA SER A 131 -44.46 2.60 17.95
C SER A 131 -45.14 1.58 18.87
N ASN A 132 -44.39 0.61 19.40
CA ASN A 132 -44.92 -0.42 20.31
C ASN A 132 -44.78 -0.08 21.81
N SER A 133 -44.26 1.10 22.16
CA SER A 133 -44.05 1.48 23.55
C SER A 133 -45.38 1.63 24.31
N GLU A 134 -45.42 1.15 25.55
CA GLU A 134 -46.60 1.30 26.43
C GLU A 134 -46.95 2.78 26.68
N TRP A 135 -45.93 3.64 26.68
CA TRP A 135 -46.07 5.09 26.75
C TRP A 135 -46.81 5.70 25.55
N ALA A 136 -46.58 5.19 24.34
CA ALA A 136 -47.23 5.70 23.11
C ALA A 136 -48.67 5.21 22.93
N ASN A 137 -49.19 4.36 23.82
CA ASN A 137 -50.54 3.81 23.71
C ASN A 137 -51.61 4.84 24.17
N PRO A 138 -52.40 5.45 23.27
CA PRO A 138 -53.40 6.46 23.64
C PRO A 138 -54.58 5.89 24.46
N ARG A 139 -54.68 4.57 24.55
CA ARG A 139 -55.69 3.85 25.34
C ARG A 139 -55.11 3.22 26.60
N GLY A 140 -53.84 3.44 26.92
CA GLY A 140 -53.15 2.86 28.09
C GLY A 140 -53.85 3.19 29.40
N LEU A 141 -54.09 4.48 29.65
CA LEU A 141 -54.79 4.94 30.86
C LEU A 141 -56.24 4.44 30.94
N LYS A 142 -56.93 4.35 29.80
CA LYS A 142 -58.29 3.79 29.74
C LYS A 142 -58.32 2.31 30.10
N LYS A 143 -57.32 1.53 29.65
CA LYS A 143 -57.20 0.10 30.00
C LYS A 143 -56.92 -0.10 31.49
N GLN A 144 -56.04 0.73 32.07
CA GLN A 144 -55.73 0.70 33.50
C GLN A 144 -56.94 1.11 34.36
N LEU A 145 -57.71 2.11 33.92
CA LEU A 145 -58.92 2.55 34.63
C LEU A 145 -60.05 1.51 34.57
N MET A 146 -60.16 0.78 33.46
CA MET A 146 -61.20 -0.24 33.24
C MET A 146 -60.77 -1.62 33.74
N ASP A 147 -59.62 -1.74 34.41
CA ASP A 147 -59.02 -2.99 34.91
C ASP A 147 -59.02 -4.13 33.88
N MET A 148 -58.85 -3.79 32.59
CA MET A 148 -58.87 -4.76 31.49
C MET A 148 -57.50 -5.37 31.20
N ASP A 149 -56.59 -5.34 32.18
CA ASP A 149 -55.25 -5.88 32.04
C ASP A 149 -55.24 -7.35 32.51
N GLY A 150 -54.85 -8.29 31.65
CA GLY A 150 -54.76 -9.71 32.01
C GLY A 150 -55.98 -10.61 31.74
N ILE A 151 -56.91 -10.20 30.87
CA ILE A 151 -58.05 -11.05 30.47
C ILE A 151 -57.55 -12.26 29.67
N LYS A 152 -57.48 -13.43 30.31
CA LYS A 152 -57.19 -14.71 29.66
C LYS A 152 -58.49 -15.39 29.24
N TYR A 153 -58.78 -15.37 27.94
CA TYR A 153 -59.88 -16.14 27.38
C TYR A 153 -59.56 -17.63 27.47
N ARG A 154 -60.38 -18.42 28.17
CA ARG A 154 -60.36 -19.89 28.11
C ARG A 154 -61.57 -20.35 27.30
N PRO A 155 -61.40 -21.01 26.15
CA PRO A 155 -62.52 -21.61 25.44
C PRO A 155 -63.05 -22.81 26.22
N SER A 156 -64.38 -22.93 26.33
CA SER A 156 -65.10 -24.11 26.82
C SER A 156 -65.25 -25.16 25.73
#